data_AF-A0A3B0J3Y0-F1
#
_entry.id   AF-A0A3B0J3Y0-F1
#
_cell.length_a   1.000
_cell.length_b   1.000
_cell.length_c   1.000
_cell.angle_alpha   90.00
_cell.angle_beta   90.00
_cell.angle_gamma   90.00
#
_symmetry.space_group_name_H-M   'P 1'
#
loop_
_entity.id
_entity.type
_entity.pdbx_description
1 polymer ?
#
loop_
_entity_poly.entity_id
_entity_poly.type
_entity_poly.pdbx_seq_one_letter_code
_entity_poly.pdbx_strand_id
1 'polypeptide(L)'
;MERRATRLRTYQRDRRKFACICYTLTLSWLLLALLQWLLISVIAQLTVVFIEYYWISLIFFVVAMVLVSIFVFYERVRAITGLNWLMCLLIVEFVIIGVFNLAALSHWQELLVWCFSCMLLLFVFVLIGSIIPHDLTLDVVILFVLAFIFLIVTVWFAMISILVKVPYSFVVYQLCIAIVVLLFVMYHAQTINGGRFAEMRLNDYLLAALILFHDFTILFLLTFYQQLVLRFIAGATTTARPVSQDIRGMGYFDPIIGPVEQDYVDDDDNNSTAAVQ
;
A
#
# COMPACT_ATOMS: atom_id res chain seq x y z
N MET A 1 20.94 -36.48 -25.78
CA MET A 1 20.85 -35.92 -24.41
C MET A 1 21.46 -34.53 -24.30
N GLU A 2 22.61 -34.27 -24.93
CA GLU A 2 23.31 -32.98 -24.92
C GLU A 2 22.47 -31.77 -25.39
N ARG A 3 21.75 -31.90 -26.51
CA ARG A 3 20.83 -30.83 -27.00
C ARG A 3 19.75 -30.42 -26.00
N ARG A 4 19.26 -31.36 -25.16
CA ARG A 4 18.24 -31.08 -24.13
C ARG A 4 18.85 -30.32 -22.96
N ALA A 5 20.04 -30.73 -22.50
CA ALA A 5 20.77 -30.04 -21.45
C ALA A 5 21.14 -28.60 -21.85
N THR A 6 21.57 -28.38 -23.10
CA THR A 6 21.89 -27.04 -23.61
C THR A 6 20.65 -26.15 -23.66
N ARG A 7 19.50 -26.65 -24.15
CA ARG A 7 18.25 -25.89 -24.16
C ARG A 7 17.78 -25.50 -22.76
N LEU A 8 17.88 -26.42 -21.79
CA LEU A 8 17.53 -26.15 -20.40
C LEU A 8 18.43 -25.06 -19.78
N ARG A 9 19.74 -25.12 -20.04
CA ARG A 9 20.69 -24.09 -19.57
C ARG A 9 20.39 -22.72 -20.19
N THR A 10 20.07 -22.66 -21.48
CA THR A 10 19.70 -21.41 -22.15
C THR A 10 18.42 -20.82 -21.55
N TYR A 11 17.38 -21.63 -21.39
CA TYR A 11 16.13 -21.20 -20.75
C TYR A 11 16.37 -20.64 -19.33
N GLN A 12 17.12 -21.36 -18.49
CA GLN A 12 17.43 -20.91 -17.13
C GLN A 12 18.21 -19.58 -17.13
N ARG A 13 19.14 -19.41 -18.07
CA ARG A 13 19.91 -18.17 -18.19
C ARG A 13 19.03 -17.00 -18.58
N ASP A 14 18.16 -17.18 -19.56
CA ASP A 14 17.29 -16.11 -20.05
C ASP A 14 16.24 -15.74 -18.99
N ARG A 15 15.74 -16.72 -18.25
CA ARG A 15 14.83 -16.51 -17.12
C ARG A 15 15.48 -15.77 -15.95
N ARG A 16 16.73 -16.09 -15.59
CA ARG A 16 17.48 -15.35 -14.56
C ARG A 16 17.73 -13.90 -14.97
N LYS A 17 18.05 -13.66 -16.25
CA LYS A 17 18.21 -12.30 -16.79
C LYS A 17 16.90 -11.53 -16.70
N PHE A 18 15.80 -12.14 -17.12
CA PHE A 18 14.46 -11.55 -17.02
C PHE A 18 14.13 -11.18 -15.57
N ALA A 19 14.26 -12.10 -14.62
CA ALA A 19 14.00 -11.85 -13.21
C ALA A 19 14.88 -10.72 -12.65
N CYS A 20 16.17 -10.72 -12.99
CA CYS A 20 17.10 -9.66 -12.60
C CYS A 20 16.66 -8.27 -13.12
N ILE A 21 16.24 -8.19 -14.40
CA ILE A 21 15.72 -6.95 -14.98
C ILE A 21 14.46 -6.50 -14.25
N CYS A 22 13.50 -7.39 -14.02
CA CYS A 22 12.25 -7.07 -13.32
C CYS A 22 12.51 -6.51 -11.92
N TYR A 23 13.28 -7.21 -11.09
CA TYR A 23 13.56 -6.76 -9.72
C TYR A 23 14.40 -5.49 -9.67
N THR A 24 15.35 -5.30 -10.60
CA THR A 24 16.13 -4.07 -10.69
C THR A 24 15.25 -2.88 -11.11
N LEU A 25 14.33 -3.07 -12.07
CA LEU A 25 13.39 -2.03 -12.45
C LEU A 25 12.41 -1.69 -11.33
N THR A 26 11.87 -2.68 -10.62
CA THR A 26 11.06 -2.44 -9.42
C THR A 26 11.84 -1.62 -8.41
N LEU A 27 13.09 -1.98 -8.10
CA LEU A 27 13.93 -1.21 -7.18
C LEU A 27 14.14 0.22 -7.65
N SER A 28 14.40 0.44 -8.95
CA SER A 28 14.52 1.78 -9.52
C SER A 28 13.25 2.62 -9.36
N TRP A 29 12.07 2.03 -9.58
CA TRP A 29 10.78 2.72 -9.36
C TRP A 29 10.54 3.05 -7.88
N LEU A 30 10.91 2.15 -6.98
CA LEU A 30 10.80 2.38 -5.53
C LEU A 30 11.73 3.52 -5.08
N LEU A 31 12.96 3.57 -5.59
CA LEU A 31 13.91 4.65 -5.29
C LEU A 31 13.44 5.99 -5.86
N LEU A 32 12.90 6.00 -7.07
CA LEU A 32 12.31 7.19 -7.68
C LEU A 32 11.12 7.71 -6.86
N ALA A 33 10.20 6.83 -6.48
CA ALA A 33 9.05 7.16 -5.65
C ALA A 33 9.48 7.74 -4.30
N LEU A 34 10.43 7.08 -3.64
CA LEU A 34 10.98 7.53 -2.35
C LEU A 34 11.61 8.92 -2.47
N LEU A 35 12.42 9.16 -3.50
CA LEU A 35 13.05 10.46 -3.73
C LEU A 35 12.00 11.57 -3.89
N GLN A 36 10.96 11.34 -4.69
CA GLN A 36 9.89 12.31 -4.92
C GLN A 36 9.07 12.55 -3.65
N TRP A 37 8.68 11.50 -2.91
CA TRP A 37 7.93 11.66 -1.65
C TRP A 37 8.74 12.36 -0.56
N LEU A 38 10.05 12.12 -0.47
CA LEU A 38 10.92 12.84 0.44
C LEU A 38 11.02 14.31 0.08
N LEU A 39 11.14 14.63 -1.21
CA LEU A 39 11.18 16.01 -1.68
C LEU A 39 9.90 16.78 -1.29
N ILE A 40 8.73 16.14 -1.41
CA ILE A 40 7.44 16.72 -0.99
C ILE A 40 7.34 16.91 0.53
N SER A 41 7.84 15.96 1.33
CA SER A 41 7.77 16.04 2.80
C SER A 41 8.78 17.00 3.44
N VAL A 42 9.92 17.27 2.77
CA VAL A 42 10.97 18.18 3.26
C VAL A 42 10.74 19.62 2.82
N ILE A 43 10.30 19.86 1.58
CA ILE A 43 10.15 21.22 1.05
C ILE A 43 8.78 21.79 1.45
N ALA A 44 8.79 22.67 2.45
CA ALA A 44 7.57 23.26 3.03
C ALA A 44 6.62 23.89 2.00
N GLN A 45 7.14 24.54 0.96
CA GLN A 45 6.32 25.14 -0.09
C GLN A 45 5.51 24.09 -0.86
N LEU A 46 6.14 22.96 -1.22
CA LEU A 46 5.47 21.87 -1.91
C LEU A 46 4.49 21.16 -0.99
N THR A 47 4.87 20.96 0.28
CA THR A 47 3.99 20.40 1.31
C THR A 47 2.67 21.17 1.40
N VAL A 48 2.72 22.51 1.47
CA VAL A 48 1.52 23.35 1.57
C VAL A 48 0.64 23.21 0.31
N VAL A 49 1.25 23.24 -0.88
CA VAL A 49 0.52 23.09 -2.15
C VAL A 49 -0.25 21.77 -2.21
N PHE A 50 0.38 20.65 -1.85
CA PHE A 50 -0.29 19.34 -1.93
C PHE A 50 -1.30 19.07 -0.82
N ILE A 51 -1.21 19.79 0.31
CA ILE A 51 -2.25 19.78 1.34
C ILE A 51 -3.45 20.61 0.91
N GLU A 52 -3.23 21.79 0.32
CA GLU A 52 -4.31 22.69 -0.12
C GLU A 52 -5.04 22.13 -1.35
N TYR A 53 -4.28 21.62 -2.33
CA TYR A 53 -4.80 21.05 -3.57
C TYR A 53 -4.78 19.50 -3.54
N TYR A 54 -5.23 18.91 -2.43
CA TYR A 54 -5.22 17.45 -2.22
C TYR A 54 -5.93 16.65 -3.32
N TRP A 55 -6.92 17.26 -3.98
CA TRP A 55 -7.68 16.67 -5.08
C TRP A 55 -6.81 16.34 -6.29
N ILE A 56 -5.67 17.03 -6.48
CA ILE A 56 -4.71 16.73 -7.55
C ILE A 56 -4.20 15.29 -7.40
N SER A 57 -3.70 14.94 -6.22
CA SER A 57 -3.24 13.57 -5.93
C SER A 57 -4.35 12.54 -6.15
N LEU A 58 -5.59 12.84 -5.73
CA LEU A 58 -6.71 11.91 -5.93
C LEU A 58 -6.99 11.66 -7.42
N ILE A 59 -7.02 12.70 -8.25
CA ILE A 59 -7.23 12.56 -9.70
C ILE A 59 -6.13 11.73 -10.34
N PHE A 60 -4.86 12.05 -10.06
CA PHE A 60 -3.72 11.32 -10.61
C PHE A 60 -3.73 9.84 -10.19
N PHE A 61 -4.10 9.53 -8.95
CA PHE A 61 -4.21 8.15 -8.48
C PHE A 61 -5.31 7.37 -9.21
N VAL A 62 -6.50 7.96 -9.39
CA VAL A 62 -7.59 7.33 -10.14
C VAL A 62 -7.22 7.10 -11.60
N VAL A 63 -6.63 8.12 -12.26
CA VAL A 63 -6.14 8.00 -13.64
C VAL A 63 -5.08 6.91 -13.74
N ALA A 64 -4.16 6.80 -12.76
CA ALA A 64 -3.17 5.74 -12.73
C ALA A 64 -3.81 4.35 -12.69
N MET A 65 -4.84 4.13 -11.85
CA MET A 65 -5.53 2.83 -11.77
C MET A 65 -6.23 2.46 -13.08
N VAL A 66 -6.81 3.45 -13.79
CA VAL A 66 -7.37 3.23 -15.13
C VAL A 66 -6.27 2.86 -16.13
N LEU A 67 -5.14 3.58 -16.14
CA LEU A 67 -4.03 3.29 -17.03
C LEU A 67 -3.43 1.91 -16.79
N VAL A 68 -3.26 1.50 -15.52
CA VAL A 68 -2.81 0.16 -15.14
C VAL A 68 -3.76 -0.90 -15.65
N SER A 69 -5.07 -0.69 -15.48
CA SER A 69 -6.09 -1.63 -15.96
C SER A 69 -6.00 -1.80 -17.48
N ILE A 70 -5.89 -0.70 -18.23
CA ILE A 70 -5.69 -0.74 -19.69
C ILE A 70 -4.39 -1.48 -20.03
N PHE A 71 -3.30 -1.17 -19.32
CA PHE A 71 -1.98 -1.76 -19.56
C PHE A 71 -1.95 -3.28 -19.29
N VAL A 72 -2.71 -3.76 -18.30
CA VAL A 72 -2.83 -5.18 -17.94
C VAL A 72 -3.69 -5.94 -18.96
N PHE A 73 -4.85 -5.41 -19.35
CA PHE A 73 -5.79 -6.13 -20.21
C PHE A 73 -5.45 -6.06 -21.71
N TYR A 74 -4.82 -4.98 -22.18
CA TYR A 74 -4.56 -4.79 -23.60
C TYR A 74 -3.13 -5.20 -23.99
N GLU A 75 -2.92 -6.49 -24.30
CA GLU A 75 -1.61 -7.00 -24.74
C GLU A 75 -1.02 -6.25 -25.95
N ARG A 76 -1.89 -5.73 -26.85
CA ARG A 76 -1.47 -4.97 -28.03
C ARG A 76 -0.73 -3.67 -27.68
N VAL A 77 -1.06 -3.04 -26.56
CA VAL A 77 -0.38 -1.84 -26.06
C VAL A 77 1.04 -2.17 -25.63
N ARG A 78 1.22 -3.34 -24.97
CA ARG A 78 2.54 -3.82 -24.51
C ARG A 78 3.45 -4.29 -25.64
N ALA A 79 2.87 -4.69 -26.77
CA ALA A 79 3.62 -5.19 -27.93
C ALA A 79 4.50 -4.11 -28.59
N ILE A 80 4.10 -2.84 -28.54
CA ILE A 80 4.85 -1.72 -29.12
C ILE A 80 5.83 -1.19 -28.07
N THR A 81 7.13 -1.43 -28.26
CA THR A 81 8.17 -1.14 -27.24
C THR A 81 8.15 0.32 -26.74
N GLY A 82 8.03 1.30 -27.64
CA GLY A 82 7.99 2.71 -27.25
C GLY A 82 6.74 3.07 -26.43
N LEU A 83 5.58 2.57 -26.84
CA LEU A 83 4.32 2.79 -26.13
C LEU A 83 4.31 2.07 -24.78
N ASN A 84 4.88 0.87 -24.71
CA ASN A 84 5.00 0.08 -23.48
C ASN A 84 5.81 0.85 -22.41
N TRP A 85 6.97 1.40 -22.78
CA TRP A 85 7.77 2.25 -21.89
C TRP A 85 7.05 3.54 -21.50
N LEU A 86 6.45 4.24 -22.46
CA LEU A 86 5.71 5.49 -22.19
C LEU A 86 4.58 5.26 -21.18
N MET A 87 3.75 4.23 -21.41
CA MET A 87 2.65 3.87 -20.52
C MET A 87 3.16 3.48 -19.14
N CYS A 88 4.24 2.70 -19.06
CA CYS A 88 4.84 2.32 -17.79
C CYS A 88 5.32 3.53 -16.99
N LEU A 89 6.02 4.48 -17.64
CA LEU A 89 6.49 5.70 -16.99
C LEU A 89 5.31 6.56 -16.49
N LEU A 90 4.29 6.75 -17.33
CA LEU A 90 3.10 7.51 -16.94
C LEU A 90 2.39 6.88 -15.74
N ILE A 91 2.24 5.55 -15.74
CA ILE A 91 1.64 4.82 -14.62
C ILE A 91 2.44 5.06 -13.35
N VAL A 92 3.76 4.86 -13.38
CA VAL A 92 4.63 5.03 -12.21
C VAL A 92 4.54 6.46 -11.68
N GLU A 93 4.70 7.46 -12.53
CA GLU A 93 4.63 8.88 -12.13
C GLU A 93 3.25 9.24 -11.57
N PHE A 94 2.16 8.78 -12.17
CA PHE A 94 0.81 9.12 -11.70
C PHE A 94 0.49 8.45 -10.36
N VAL A 95 0.97 7.23 -10.12
CA VAL A 95 0.89 6.60 -8.79
C VAL A 95 1.70 7.40 -7.77
N ILE A 96 2.94 7.79 -8.11
CA ILE A 96 3.81 8.58 -7.23
C ILE A 96 3.14 9.90 -6.83
N ILE A 97 2.63 10.66 -7.82
CA ILE A 97 1.88 11.92 -7.60
C ILE A 97 0.61 11.65 -6.79
N GLY A 98 -0.04 10.50 -7.02
CA GLY A 98 -1.21 10.07 -6.27
C GLY A 98 -0.99 9.92 -4.76
N VAL A 99 0.25 9.65 -4.34
CA VAL A 99 0.63 9.52 -2.93
C VAL A 99 1.18 10.84 -2.35
N PHE A 100 1.38 11.90 -3.15
CA PHE A 100 1.98 13.16 -2.69
C PHE A 100 1.24 13.82 -1.53
N ASN A 101 -0.09 13.86 -1.55
CA ASN A 101 -0.86 14.41 -0.43
C ASN A 101 -0.56 13.66 0.88
N LEU A 102 -0.53 12.33 0.86
CA LEU A 102 -0.22 11.52 2.03
C LEU A 102 1.24 11.72 2.49
N ALA A 103 2.17 11.81 1.55
CA ALA A 103 3.57 12.12 1.83
C ALA A 103 3.75 13.53 2.43
N ALA A 104 2.97 14.53 1.97
CA ALA A 104 2.99 15.89 2.49
C ALA A 104 2.45 15.95 3.94
N LEU A 105 1.47 15.11 4.27
CA LEU A 105 0.93 15.02 5.63
C LEU A 105 1.86 14.25 6.58
N SER A 106 2.72 13.39 6.05
CA SER A 106 3.63 12.56 6.84
C SER A 106 4.94 13.26 7.17
N HIS A 107 5.53 12.92 8.32
CA HIS A 107 6.87 13.36 8.65
C HIS A 107 7.91 12.55 7.88
N TRP A 108 8.96 13.20 7.38
CA TRP A 108 9.98 12.56 6.52
C TRP A 108 10.64 11.34 7.16
N GLN A 109 10.83 11.32 8.49
CA GLN A 109 11.40 10.16 9.21
C GLN A 109 10.47 8.96 9.23
N GLU A 110 9.18 9.20 9.49
CA GLU A 110 8.15 8.15 9.48
C GLU A 110 8.03 7.56 8.09
N LEU A 111 7.96 8.43 7.07
CA LEU A 111 7.94 8.04 5.67
C LEU A 111 9.10 7.09 5.32
N LEU A 112 10.33 7.42 5.74
CA LEU A 112 11.51 6.58 5.52
C LEU A 112 11.40 5.21 6.19
N VAL A 113 11.06 5.17 7.48
CA VAL A 113 11.02 3.93 8.26
C VAL A 113 9.94 2.99 7.72
N TRP A 114 8.75 3.49 7.44
CA TRP A 114 7.67 2.69 6.89
C TRP A 114 7.94 2.27 5.43
N CYS A 115 8.51 3.15 4.61
CA CYS A 115 8.91 2.79 3.25
C CYS A 115 9.95 1.67 3.26
N PHE A 116 11.00 1.79 4.08
CA PHE A 116 12.03 0.75 4.22
C PHE A 116 11.45 -0.56 4.74
N SER A 117 10.54 -0.50 5.72
CA SER A 117 9.85 -1.68 6.27
C SER A 117 9.02 -2.40 5.21
N CYS A 118 8.24 -1.66 4.42
CA CYS A 118 7.46 -2.21 3.30
C CYS A 118 8.36 -2.79 2.20
N MET A 119 9.47 -2.13 1.86
CA MET A 119 10.45 -2.66 0.91
C MET A 119 11.07 -3.97 1.40
N LEU A 120 11.49 -4.03 2.66
CA LEU A 120 12.03 -5.24 3.27
C LEU A 120 11.02 -6.37 3.20
N LEU A 121 9.77 -6.11 3.60
CA LEU A 121 8.69 -7.09 3.59
C LEU A 121 8.40 -7.61 2.18
N LEU A 122 8.34 -6.72 1.18
CA LEU A 122 8.20 -7.07 -0.23
C LEU A 122 9.30 -8.03 -0.68
N PHE A 123 10.59 -7.67 -0.49
CA PHE A 123 11.70 -8.49 -0.97
C PHE A 123 11.86 -9.80 -0.22
N VAL A 124 11.53 -9.83 1.09
CA VAL A 124 11.46 -11.08 1.86
C VAL A 124 10.41 -12.02 1.27
N PHE A 125 9.21 -11.54 0.96
CA PHE A 125 8.17 -12.38 0.37
C PHE A 125 8.44 -12.75 -1.08
N VAL A 126 9.10 -11.89 -1.86
CA VAL A 126 9.64 -12.28 -3.17
C VAL A 126 10.62 -13.45 -3.04
N LEU A 127 11.55 -13.38 -2.08
CA LEU A 127 12.52 -14.45 -1.83
C LEU A 127 11.84 -15.74 -1.37
N ILE A 128 10.88 -15.65 -0.44
CA ILE A 128 10.10 -16.80 0.03
C ILE A 128 9.35 -17.43 -1.14
N GLY A 129 8.61 -16.65 -1.93
CA GLY A 129 7.88 -17.13 -3.11
C GLY A 129 8.80 -17.79 -4.13
N SER A 130 10.02 -17.28 -4.27
CA SER A 130 11.05 -17.83 -5.18
C SER A 130 11.58 -19.21 -4.76
N ILE A 131 11.59 -19.51 -3.45
CA ILE A 131 12.20 -20.72 -2.88
C ILE A 131 11.15 -21.79 -2.56
N ILE A 132 9.92 -21.39 -2.22
CA ILE A 132 8.86 -22.31 -1.82
C ILE A 132 8.65 -23.39 -2.89
N PRO A 133 8.64 -24.69 -2.51
CA PRO A 133 8.45 -25.79 -3.45
C PRO A 133 7.01 -25.89 -3.96
N HIS A 134 6.04 -25.41 -3.18
CA HIS A 134 4.63 -25.38 -3.54
C HIS A 134 4.35 -24.39 -4.68
N ASP A 135 3.56 -24.82 -5.66
CA ASP A 135 3.24 -24.01 -6.84
C ASP A 135 1.96 -23.20 -6.62
N LEU A 136 2.11 -21.96 -6.17
CA LEU A 136 1.00 -21.02 -5.98
C LEU A 136 0.33 -20.64 -7.31
N THR A 137 1.02 -20.82 -8.45
CA THR A 137 0.47 -20.47 -9.75
C THR A 137 -0.62 -21.44 -10.21
N LEU A 138 -0.60 -22.68 -9.69
CA LEU A 138 -1.66 -23.66 -9.86
C LEU A 138 -2.89 -23.31 -9.02
N ASP A 139 -2.67 -22.76 -7.83
CA ASP A 139 -3.71 -22.43 -6.84
C ASP A 139 -4.21 -20.98 -6.93
N VAL A 140 -4.07 -20.33 -8.10
CA VAL A 140 -4.47 -18.93 -8.29
C VAL A 140 -5.94 -18.68 -7.93
N VAL A 141 -6.83 -19.65 -8.20
CA VAL A 141 -8.25 -19.56 -7.83
C VAL A 141 -8.43 -19.53 -6.31
N ILE A 142 -7.66 -20.33 -5.57
CA ILE A 142 -7.70 -20.36 -4.11
C ILE A 142 -7.20 -19.02 -3.54
N LEU A 143 -6.13 -18.46 -4.13
CA LEU A 143 -5.63 -17.13 -3.76
C LEU A 143 -6.70 -16.05 -3.94
N PHE A 144 -7.45 -16.08 -5.05
CA PHE A 144 -8.56 -15.15 -5.27
C PHE A 144 -9.69 -15.34 -4.25
N VAL A 145 -10.13 -16.58 -3.98
CA VAL A 145 -11.17 -16.86 -2.98
C VAL A 145 -10.74 -16.38 -1.60
N LEU A 146 -9.50 -16.65 -1.21
CA LEU A 146 -8.94 -16.21 0.06
C LEU A 146 -8.89 -14.68 0.14
N ALA A 147 -8.47 -14.01 -0.94
CA ALA A 147 -8.48 -12.55 -1.04
C ALA A 147 -9.87 -11.94 -0.86
N PHE A 148 -10.92 -12.56 -1.43
CA PHE A 148 -12.30 -12.11 -1.24
C PHE A 148 -12.76 -12.27 0.21
N ILE A 149 -12.41 -13.37 0.89
CA ILE A 149 -12.76 -13.58 2.30
C ILE A 149 -12.08 -12.51 3.17
N PHE A 150 -10.78 -12.28 2.99
CA PHE A 150 -10.05 -11.23 3.71
C PHE A 150 -10.58 -9.84 3.37
N LEU A 151 -11.04 -9.58 2.14
CA LEU A 151 -11.67 -8.32 1.74
C LEU A 151 -12.97 -8.08 2.51
N ILE A 152 -13.84 -9.09 2.66
CA ILE A 152 -15.08 -8.96 3.44
C ILE A 152 -14.76 -8.62 4.91
N VAL A 153 -13.81 -9.34 5.50
CA VAL A 153 -13.35 -9.07 6.88
C VAL A 153 -12.78 -7.66 7.00
N THR A 154 -11.96 -7.25 6.04
CA THR A 154 -11.36 -5.92 5.96
C THR A 154 -12.42 -4.82 5.92
N VAL A 155 -13.41 -4.94 5.03
CA VAL A 155 -14.50 -3.95 4.90
C VAL A 155 -15.27 -3.85 6.21
N TRP A 156 -15.58 -4.98 6.87
CA TRP A 156 -16.28 -4.97 8.15
C TRP A 156 -15.49 -4.24 9.25
N PHE A 157 -14.20 -4.56 9.43
CA PHE A 157 -13.34 -3.89 10.41
C PHE A 157 -13.10 -2.41 10.06
N ALA A 158 -12.98 -2.08 8.78
CA ALA A 158 -12.87 -0.70 8.32
C ALA A 158 -14.14 0.09 8.70
N MET A 159 -15.34 -0.47 8.47
CA MET A 159 -16.58 0.20 8.84
C MET A 159 -16.71 0.40 10.35
N ILE A 160 -16.33 -0.59 11.18
CA ILE A 160 -16.32 -0.43 12.64
C ILE A 160 -15.30 0.63 13.08
N SER A 161 -14.13 0.67 12.44
CA SER A 161 -13.10 1.68 12.75
C SER A 161 -13.58 3.11 12.47
N ILE A 162 -14.38 3.31 11.43
CA ILE A 162 -14.90 4.63 11.03
C ILE A 162 -16.15 5.00 11.83
N LEU A 163 -17.14 4.10 11.92
CA LEU A 163 -18.46 4.39 12.50
C LEU A 163 -18.48 4.30 14.02
N VAL A 164 -17.82 3.27 14.58
CA VAL A 164 -17.86 2.96 16.02
C VAL A 164 -16.57 3.40 16.71
N LYS A 165 -15.52 3.73 15.95
CA LYS A 165 -14.23 4.23 16.46
C LYS A 165 -13.57 3.29 17.46
N VAL A 166 -13.77 1.98 17.28
CA VAL A 166 -13.15 0.97 18.13
C VAL A 166 -11.63 1.07 17.97
N PRO A 167 -10.87 1.31 19.06
CA PRO A 167 -9.42 1.41 18.99
C PRO A 167 -8.82 0.11 18.47
N TYR A 168 -7.71 0.19 17.74
CA TYR A 168 -6.97 -0.95 17.16
C TYR A 168 -7.68 -1.77 16.07
N SER A 169 -8.98 -1.54 15.79
CA SER A 169 -9.68 -2.17 14.67
C SER A 169 -8.98 -1.95 13.31
N PHE A 170 -8.29 -0.81 13.19
CA PHE A 170 -7.42 -0.48 12.07
C PHE A 170 -6.34 -1.54 11.79
N VAL A 171 -5.67 -2.01 12.85
CA VAL A 171 -4.55 -2.96 12.75
C VAL A 171 -5.01 -4.28 12.14
N VAL A 172 -6.24 -4.69 12.46
CA VAL A 172 -6.80 -5.96 11.96
C VAL A 172 -7.01 -5.89 10.45
N TYR A 173 -7.69 -4.86 9.94
CA TYR A 173 -7.94 -4.77 8.51
C TYR A 173 -6.65 -4.52 7.71
N GLN A 174 -5.70 -3.76 8.27
CA GLN A 174 -4.39 -3.59 7.66
C GLN A 174 -3.66 -4.92 7.54
N LEU A 175 -3.65 -5.73 8.60
CA LEU A 175 -3.02 -7.04 8.59
C LEU A 175 -3.70 -7.97 7.58
N CYS A 176 -5.03 -7.93 7.47
CA CYS A 176 -5.78 -8.68 6.46
C CYS A 176 -5.35 -8.29 5.03
N ILE A 177 -5.34 -7.00 4.68
CA ILE A 177 -4.90 -6.56 3.35
C ILE A 177 -3.43 -6.90 3.12
N ALA A 178 -2.56 -6.69 4.11
CA ALA A 178 -1.14 -7.02 3.99
C ALA A 178 -0.92 -8.51 3.70
N ILE A 179 -1.63 -9.42 4.39
CA ILE A 179 -1.56 -10.86 4.11
C ILE A 179 -1.96 -11.15 2.65
N VAL A 180 -3.07 -10.59 2.19
CA VAL A 180 -3.53 -10.79 0.80
C VAL A 180 -2.47 -10.33 -0.20
N VAL A 181 -1.95 -9.11 -0.04
CA VAL A 181 -0.94 -8.56 -0.94
C VAL A 181 0.33 -9.42 -0.91
N LEU A 182 0.81 -9.84 0.26
CA LEU A 182 2.01 -10.66 0.39
C LEU A 182 1.85 -12.05 -0.24
N LEU A 183 0.66 -12.63 -0.21
CA LEU A 183 0.35 -13.86 -0.95
C LEU A 183 0.45 -13.65 -2.46
N PHE A 184 -0.07 -12.53 -2.98
CA PHE A 184 0.08 -12.16 -4.38
C PHE A 184 1.53 -11.84 -4.75
N VAL A 185 2.32 -11.21 -3.87
CA VAL A 185 3.76 -10.99 -4.08
C VAL A 185 4.50 -12.31 -4.27
N MET A 186 4.21 -13.33 -3.45
CA MET A 186 4.79 -14.66 -3.62
C MET A 186 4.38 -15.30 -4.96
N TYR A 187 3.10 -15.21 -5.32
CA TYR A 187 2.59 -15.65 -6.61
C TYR A 187 3.29 -14.93 -7.78
N HIS A 188 3.46 -13.62 -7.72
CA HIS A 188 4.15 -12.83 -8.73
C HIS A 188 5.63 -13.22 -8.82
N ALA A 189 6.32 -13.43 -7.70
CA ALA A 189 7.70 -13.92 -7.70
C ALA A 189 7.84 -15.29 -8.40
N GLN A 190 6.87 -16.20 -8.21
CA GLN A 190 6.86 -17.48 -8.90
C GLN A 190 6.64 -17.33 -10.42
N THR A 191 5.69 -16.49 -10.84
CA THR A 191 5.48 -16.23 -12.28
C THR A 191 6.67 -15.54 -12.95
N ILE A 192 7.42 -14.70 -12.22
CA ILE A 192 8.64 -14.03 -12.70
C ILE A 192 9.79 -15.01 -12.87
N ASN A 193 10.03 -15.86 -11.87
CA ASN A 193 11.13 -16.83 -11.88
C ASN A 193 10.84 -18.06 -12.76
N GLY A 194 9.58 -18.32 -13.10
CA GLY A 194 9.16 -19.34 -14.05
C GLY A 194 9.37 -20.78 -13.59
N GLY A 195 9.16 -21.73 -14.51
CA GLY A 195 9.27 -23.17 -14.23
C GLY A 195 8.08 -23.75 -13.43
N ARG A 196 6.95 -23.05 -13.43
CA ARG A 196 5.70 -23.35 -12.71
C ARG A 196 4.50 -23.38 -13.67
N PHE A 197 3.31 -23.71 -13.18
CA PHE A 197 2.08 -23.84 -14.01
C PHE A 197 1.82 -22.59 -14.86
N ALA A 198 1.94 -21.39 -14.28
CA ALA A 198 1.90 -20.13 -15.01
C ALA A 198 3.25 -19.41 -14.92
N GLU A 199 3.75 -18.92 -16.06
CA GLU A 199 4.95 -18.09 -16.12
C GLU A 199 4.72 -16.85 -16.97
N MET A 200 5.33 -15.74 -16.56
CA MET A 200 5.27 -14.50 -17.32
C MET A 200 6.18 -14.58 -18.56
N ARG A 201 5.74 -13.98 -19.68
CA ARG A 201 6.53 -13.96 -20.92
C ARG A 201 7.79 -13.13 -20.69
N LEU A 202 8.91 -13.53 -21.30
CA LEU A 202 10.21 -12.85 -21.14
C LEU A 202 10.20 -11.39 -21.66
N ASN A 203 9.22 -11.02 -22.50
CA ASN A 203 9.08 -9.66 -23.01
C ASN A 203 8.22 -8.75 -22.10
N ASP A 204 7.53 -9.31 -21.10
CA ASP A 204 6.62 -8.57 -20.21
C ASP A 204 7.33 -8.08 -18.93
N TYR A 205 8.62 -7.74 -19.01
CA TYR A 205 9.41 -7.35 -17.83
C TYR A 205 8.91 -6.03 -17.19
N LEU A 206 8.39 -5.10 -18.00
CA LEU A 206 7.78 -3.86 -17.52
C LEU A 206 6.49 -4.15 -16.74
N LEU A 207 5.67 -5.09 -17.20
CA LEU A 207 4.46 -5.52 -16.50
C LEU A 207 4.80 -6.15 -15.16
N ALA A 208 5.77 -7.07 -15.14
CA ALA A 208 6.22 -7.69 -13.89
C ALA A 208 6.73 -6.65 -12.89
N ALA A 209 7.55 -5.69 -13.35
CA ALA A 209 8.07 -4.63 -12.51
C ALA A 209 6.96 -3.71 -11.96
N LEU A 210 5.98 -3.36 -12.79
CA LEU A 210 4.82 -2.56 -12.42
C LEU A 210 3.95 -3.27 -11.38
N ILE A 211 3.70 -4.56 -11.54
CA ILE A 211 2.89 -5.34 -10.60
C ILE A 211 3.53 -5.31 -9.20
N LEU A 212 4.83 -5.59 -9.09
CA LEU A 212 5.53 -5.53 -7.80
C LEU A 212 5.57 -4.11 -7.21
N PHE A 213 5.64 -3.08 -8.06
CA PHE A 213 5.54 -1.68 -7.61
C PHE A 213 4.15 -1.35 -7.05
N HIS A 214 3.08 -1.91 -7.62
CA HIS A 214 1.72 -1.74 -7.10
C HIS A 214 1.51 -2.53 -5.81
N ASP A 215 2.01 -3.76 -5.73
CA ASP A 215 1.98 -4.55 -4.49
C ASP A 215 2.66 -3.78 -3.35
N PHE A 216 3.84 -3.21 -3.61
CA PHE A 216 4.50 -2.30 -2.66
C PHE A 216 3.65 -1.09 -2.32
N THR A 217 3.08 -0.42 -3.33
CA THR A 217 2.30 0.80 -3.12
C THR A 217 1.10 0.53 -2.21
N ILE A 218 0.41 -0.59 -2.39
CA ILE A 218 -0.70 -0.98 -1.51
C ILE A 218 -0.18 -1.19 -0.08
N LEU A 219 0.91 -1.95 0.11
CA LEU A 219 1.49 -2.15 1.44
C LEU A 219 1.87 -0.82 2.11
N PHE A 220 2.48 0.10 1.35
CA PHE A 220 2.90 1.40 1.85
C PHE A 220 1.71 2.30 2.19
N LEU A 221 0.66 2.32 1.36
CA LEU A 221 -0.58 3.06 1.62
C LEU A 221 -1.20 2.68 2.97
N LEU A 222 -1.16 1.39 3.33
CA LEU A 222 -1.67 0.91 4.61
C LEU A 222 -0.93 1.48 5.83
N THR A 223 0.30 1.95 5.67
CA THR A 223 1.09 2.48 6.79
C THR A 223 0.76 3.93 7.14
N PHE A 224 0.10 4.67 6.26
CA PHE A 224 -0.14 6.10 6.48
C PHE A 224 -1.05 6.38 7.69
N TYR A 225 -1.93 5.46 8.08
CA TYR A 225 -2.67 5.64 9.32
C TYR A 225 -1.74 5.68 10.53
N GLN A 226 -0.76 4.78 10.64
CA GLN A 226 0.26 4.87 11.69
C GLN A 226 1.07 6.16 11.60
N GLN A 227 1.49 6.52 10.38
CA GLN A 227 2.31 7.72 10.16
C GLN A 227 1.57 9.01 10.56
N LEU A 228 0.26 9.07 10.31
CA LEU A 228 -0.53 10.29 10.49
C LEU A 228 -1.23 10.36 11.85
N VAL A 229 -1.66 9.22 12.40
CA VAL A 229 -2.50 9.16 13.61
C VAL A 229 -1.72 8.71 14.84
N LEU A 230 -0.88 7.67 14.72
CA LEU A 230 -0.20 7.07 15.89
C LEU A 230 1.22 7.60 16.14
N ARG A 231 1.85 8.31 15.18
CA ARG A 231 3.20 8.92 15.23
C ARG A 231 4.18 8.18 16.16
N PHE A 232 4.86 7.16 15.63
CA PHE A 232 5.72 6.27 16.41
C PHE A 232 7.06 6.88 16.83
N ILE A 233 7.63 7.76 16.01
CA ILE A 233 8.97 8.34 16.14
C ILE A 233 8.87 9.81 16.55
N ALA A 234 7.90 10.52 15.99
CA ALA A 234 7.64 11.90 16.34
C ALA A 234 6.88 11.95 17.68
N GLY A 235 7.59 11.79 18.79
CA GLY A 235 7.12 12.26 20.09
C GLY A 235 6.69 13.72 20.01
N ALA A 236 5.78 14.14 20.88
CA ALA A 236 5.29 15.52 20.93
C ALA A 236 6.44 16.49 21.27
N THR A 237 7.17 16.99 20.26
CA THR A 237 8.30 17.89 20.51
C THR A 237 8.44 18.96 19.43
N THR A 238 7.94 20.15 19.78
CA THR A 238 8.60 21.46 19.62
C THR A 238 9.63 21.61 18.49
N THR A 239 9.15 21.84 17.27
CA THR A 239 9.84 22.76 16.36
C THR A 239 8.78 23.66 15.76
N ALA A 240 8.90 24.96 16.05
CA ALA A 240 8.06 26.07 15.61
C ALA A 240 7.39 25.85 14.23
N ARG A 241 6.23 25.19 14.24
CA ARG A 241 5.22 25.23 13.19
C ARG A 241 3.97 25.84 13.82
N PRO A 242 3.25 26.73 13.12
CA PRO A 242 2.04 27.31 13.67
C PRO A 242 1.09 26.19 14.09
N VAL A 243 0.60 26.29 15.32
CA VAL A 243 -0.29 25.33 16.01
C VAL A 243 -1.54 24.94 15.17
N SER A 244 -1.86 25.72 14.12
CA SER A 244 -2.96 25.47 13.19
C SER A 244 -2.73 24.34 12.15
N GLN A 245 -1.54 23.74 12.07
CA GLN A 245 -1.28 22.59 11.19
C GLN A 245 -1.34 21.23 11.89
N ASP A 246 -1.04 21.16 13.18
CA ASP A 246 -0.98 19.88 13.93
C ASP A 246 -2.39 19.32 14.25
N ILE A 247 -3.43 20.17 14.19
CA ILE A 247 -4.82 19.80 14.49
C ILE A 247 -5.53 19.18 13.27
N ARG A 248 -4.98 19.31 12.04
CA ARG A 248 -5.69 18.96 10.80
C ARG A 248 -5.89 17.46 10.57
N GLY A 249 -5.04 16.60 11.16
CA GLY A 249 -5.22 15.14 11.12
C GLY A 249 -6.18 14.61 12.18
N MET A 250 -6.33 15.32 13.31
CA MET A 250 -7.17 14.91 14.43
C MET A 250 -8.65 15.24 14.22
N GLY A 251 -8.98 16.33 13.51
CA GLY A 251 -10.38 16.72 13.27
C GLY A 251 -11.19 15.72 12.44
N TYR A 252 -10.55 14.76 11.76
CA TYR A 252 -11.23 13.68 11.03
C TYR A 252 -11.72 12.55 11.95
N PHE A 253 -11.24 12.50 13.19
CA PHE A 253 -11.60 11.51 14.20
C PHE A 253 -12.50 12.06 15.30
N ASP A 254 -13.07 13.26 15.14
CA ASP A 254 -14.10 13.77 16.04
C ASP A 254 -15.45 13.06 15.77
N PRO A 255 -16.19 12.63 16.82
CA PRO A 255 -17.47 11.91 16.67
C PRO A 255 -18.46 12.68 15.79
N ILE A 256 -18.98 12.06 14.72
CA ILE A 256 -20.09 12.62 13.92
C ILE A 256 -21.37 12.68 14.78
N ILE A 257 -21.52 11.73 15.69
CA ILE A 257 -22.51 11.75 16.76
C ILE A 257 -21.78 12.35 17.95
N GLY A 258 -22.21 13.51 18.43
CA GLY A 258 -21.62 14.17 19.60
C GLY A 258 -21.48 13.23 20.80
N PRO A 259 -20.74 13.64 21.85
CA PRO A 259 -20.63 12.84 23.07
C PRO A 259 -22.02 12.39 23.49
N VAL A 260 -22.20 11.08 23.70
CA VAL A 260 -23.43 10.56 24.30
C VAL A 260 -23.51 11.22 25.67
N GLU A 261 -24.41 12.18 25.82
CA GLU A 261 -24.78 12.73 27.12
C GLU A 261 -25.14 11.55 28.01
N GLN A 262 -24.40 11.39 29.09
CA GLN A 262 -24.70 10.45 30.16
C GLN A 262 -25.89 10.96 30.97
N ASP A 263 -27.00 11.23 30.31
CA ASP A 263 -28.28 11.43 30.97
C ASP A 263 -28.91 10.07 31.10
N TYR A 264 -28.69 9.41 32.25
CA TYR A 264 -29.63 8.50 32.91
C TYR A 264 -28.93 7.83 34.11
N VAL A 265 -28.98 8.50 35.28
CA VAL A 265 -29.28 7.86 36.56
C VAL A 265 -30.04 8.90 37.39
N ASP A 266 -31.37 8.81 37.39
CA ASP A 266 -32.22 9.41 38.42
C ASP A 266 -31.97 8.65 39.73
N ASP A 267 -31.14 9.20 40.62
CA ASP A 267 -31.10 8.80 42.03
C ASP A 267 -32.16 9.60 42.82
N ASP A 268 -33.43 9.31 42.54
CA ASP A 268 -34.51 9.52 43.50
C ASP A 268 -34.43 8.38 44.52
N ASP A 269 -33.80 8.62 45.68
CA ASP A 269 -34.14 7.99 46.98
C ASP A 269 -33.11 8.33 48.07
N ASN A 270 -33.28 9.47 48.76
CA ASN A 270 -33.29 9.53 50.24
C ASN A 270 -33.42 10.97 50.74
N ASN A 271 -34.67 11.43 50.88
CA ASN A 271 -34.99 12.50 51.82
C ASN A 271 -35.90 11.92 52.90
N SER A 272 -35.30 11.34 53.95
CA SER A 272 -35.98 11.02 55.19
C SER A 272 -35.20 11.58 56.38
N THR A 273 -35.32 12.89 56.60
CA THR A 273 -35.04 13.46 57.92
C THR A 273 -35.81 14.77 58.10
N ALA A 274 -37.08 14.68 58.53
CA ALA A 274 -37.73 15.71 59.33
C ALA A 274 -39.10 15.24 59.83
N ALA A 275 -39.16 14.75 61.07
CA ALA A 275 -40.18 15.11 62.06
C ALA A 275 -40.05 14.19 63.28
N VAL A 276 -39.62 14.75 64.43
CA VAL A 276 -40.38 14.74 65.70
C VAL A 276 -39.82 15.88 66.56
N GLN A 277 -40.62 16.94 66.69
CA GLN A 277 -40.98 17.50 67.99
C GLN A 277 -42.28 16.83 68.42
#